data_AF-A0A923YMK1-F1
#
_entry.id   AF-A0A923YMK1-F1
#
_cell.length_a   1.000
_cell.length_b   1.000
_cell.length_c   1.000
_cell.angle_alpha   90.00
_cell.angle_beta   90.00
_cell.angle_gamma   90.00
#
_symmetry.space_group_name_H-M   'P 1'
#
loop_
_entity.id
_entity.type
_entity.pdbx_description
1 polymer ?
#
loop_
_entity_poly.entity_id
_entity_poly.type
_entity_poly.pdbx_seq_one_letter_code
_entity_poly.pdbx_strand_id
1 'polypeptide(L)' 'MLDREDIRCRILELEVEHRDLDAVIEVITNDLRPEELQLRRLKKRKLQLKDHITLLRMQLIPDIPA' A
#
# COMPACT_ATOMS: atom_id res chain seq x y z
N MET A 1 10.83 21.05 8.11
CA MET A 1 10.18 20.79 6.81
C MET A 1 10.44 19.32 6.54
N LEU A 2 9.43 18.50 6.20
CA LEU A 2 9.75 17.20 5.61
C LEU A 2 10.29 17.50 4.21
N ASP A 3 11.52 17.11 3.93
CA ASP A 3 12.11 17.32 2.62
C ASP A 3 11.41 16.40 1.61
N ARG A 4 11.42 16.80 0.34
CA ARG A 4 10.82 15.97 -0.74
C ARG A 4 11.45 14.58 -0.80
N GLU A 5 12.67 14.45 -0.29
CA GLU A 5 13.40 13.19 -0.19
C GLU A 5 12.83 12.28 0.90
N ASP A 6 12.39 12.82 2.05
CA ASP A 6 11.70 12.05 3.09
C ASP A 6 10.38 11.48 2.57
N ILE A 7 9.61 12.28 1.84
CA ILE A 7 8.34 11.84 1.26
C ILE A 7 8.59 10.73 0.22
N ARG A 8 9.66 10.82 -0.59
CA ARG A 8 10.06 9.75 -1.52
C ARG A 8 10.47 8.47 -0.79
N CYS A 9 11.27 8.58 0.27
CA CYS A 9 11.63 7.43 1.10
C CYS A 9 10.38 6.78 1.68
N ARG A 10 9.44 7.60 2.19
CA ARG A 10 8.19 7.10 2.75
C ARG A 10 7.32 6.39 1.72
N ILE A 11 7.24 6.91 0.50
CA ILE A 11 6.56 6.23 -0.61
C ILE A 11 7.19 4.86 -0.87
N LEU A 12 8.53 4.79 -0.95
CA LEU A 12 9.25 3.53 -1.15
C LEU A 12 8.97 2.52 -0.04
N GLU A 13 9.01 2.95 1.22
CA GLU A 13 8.66 2.08 2.36
C GLU A 13 7.23 1.52 2.22
N LEU A 14 6.26 2.37 1.90
CA LEU A 14 4.87 1.97 1.73
C LEU A 14 4.67 1.07 0.50
N GLU A 15 5.43 1.27 -0.58
CA GLU A 15 5.40 0.39 -1.76
C GLU A 15 5.97 -1.00 -1.44
N VAL A 16 7.02 -1.07 -0.61
CA VAL A 16 7.57 -2.34 -0.11
C VAL A 16 6.55 -3.04 0.79
N GLU A 17 5.96 -2.34 1.75
CA GLU A 17 4.94 -2.90 2.65
C GLU A 17 3.69 -3.36 1.89
N HIS A 18 3.28 -2.61 0.85
CA HIS A 18 2.19 -3.00 -0.03
C HIS A 18 2.49 -4.30 -0.80
N ARG A 19 3.74 -4.47 -1.26
CA ARG A 19 4.17 -5.71 -1.94
C ARG A 19 4.19 -6.90 -0.97
N ASP A 20 4.66 -6.69 0.25
CA ASP A 20 4.67 -7.73 1.29
C ASP A 20 3.24 -8.18 1.62
N LEU A 21 2.32 -7.22 1.81
CA LEU A 21 0.90 -7.51 2.00
C LEU A 21 0.29 -8.27 0.83
N ASP A 22 0.73 -8.01 -0.40
CA ASP A 22 0.26 -8.75 -1.58
C ASP A 22 0.71 -10.21 -1.56
N ALA A 23 1.98 -10.45 -1.22
CA ALA A 23 2.50 -11.81 -1.05
C ALA A 23 1.76 -12.58 0.05
N VAL A 24 1.48 -11.91 1.19
CA VAL A 24 0.69 -12.50 2.28
C VAL A 24 -0.75 -12.82 1.84
N ILE A 25 -1.39 -11.92 1.07
CA ILE A 25 -2.71 -12.15 0.49
C ILE A 25 -2.69 -13.36 -0.44
N GLU A 26 -1.67 -13.49 -1.28
CA GLU A 26 -1.51 -14.61 -2.21
C GLU A 26 -1.38 -15.95 -1.45
N VAL A 27 -0.53 -16.00 -0.42
CA VAL A 27 -0.36 -17.18 0.43
C VAL A 27 -1.69 -17.60 1.07
N ILE A 28 -2.44 -16.67 1.65
CA ILE A 28 -3.73 -16.96 2.30
C ILE A 28 -4.80 -17.35 1.27
N THR A 29 -4.75 -16.76 0.07
CA THR A 29 -5.68 -17.10 -1.02
C THR A 29 -5.42 -18.49 -1.56
N ASN A 30 -4.16 -18.93 -1.59
CA ASN A 30 -3.74 -20.24 -2.06
C ASN A 30 -3.88 -21.34 -0.98
N ASP A 31 -4.23 -20.96 0.25
CA ASP A 31 -4.49 -21.91 1.32
C ASP A 31 -5.78 -22.72 1.06
N LEU A 32 -5.85 -23.94 1.58
CA LEU A 32 -6.98 -24.85 1.36
C LEU A 32 -8.27 -24.34 2.03
N ARG A 33 -8.13 -23.51 3.07
CA ARG A 33 -9.24 -22.81 3.73
C ARG A 33 -8.88 -21.33 3.89
N PRO A 34 -9.09 -20.51 2.85
CA PRO A 34 -8.80 -19.09 2.94
C PRO A 34 -9.69 -18.45 4.02
N GLU A 35 -9.07 -17.82 5.02
CA GLU A 35 -9.80 -17.04 6.01
C GLU A 35 -10.35 -15.77 5.35
N GLU A 36 -11.63 -15.82 4.95
CA GLU A 36 -12.26 -14.75 4.18
C GLU A 36 -12.27 -13.41 4.92
N LEU A 37 -12.40 -13.44 6.26
CA LEU A 37 -12.32 -12.24 7.10
C LEU A 37 -10.90 -11.63 7.09
N GLN A 38 -9.88 -12.48 7.16
CA GLN A 38 -8.48 -12.05 7.10
C GLN A 38 -8.15 -11.47 5.72
N LEU A 39 -8.57 -12.13 4.65
CA LEU A 39 -8.44 -11.62 3.28
C LEU A 39 -9.11 -10.26 3.08
N ARG A 40 -10.35 -10.08 3.58
CA ARG A 40 -11.06 -8.79 3.54
C ARG A 40 -10.29 -7.70 4.29
N ARG A 41 -9.72 -8.00 5.46
CA ARG A 41 -8.90 -7.05 6.24
C ARG A 41 -7.61 -6.67 5.52
N LEU A 42 -6.91 -7.64 4.94
CA LEU A 42 -5.66 -7.41 4.21
C LEU A 42 -5.89 -6.62 2.93
N LYS A 43 -6.91 -6.95 2.14
CA LYS A 43 -7.31 -6.17 0.96
C LYS A 43 -7.67 -4.73 1.33
N LYS A 44 -8.35 -4.51 2.46
CA LYS A 44 -8.63 -3.16 2.97
C LYS A 44 -7.35 -2.41 3.33
N ARG A 45 -6.41 -3.05 4.04
CA ARG A 45 -5.09 -2.46 4.36
C ARG A 45 -4.31 -2.12 3.10
N LYS A 46 -4.28 -3.03 2.11
CA LYS A 46 -3.63 -2.82 0.82
C LYS A 46 -4.19 -1.58 0.10
N LEU A 47 -5.52 -1.43 0.10
CA LEU A 47 -6.17 -0.24 -0.45
C LEU A 47 -5.77 1.04 0.28
N GLN A 48 -5.73 1.02 1.61
CA GLN A 48 -5.31 2.16 2.43
C GLN A 48 -3.85 2.57 2.17
N LEU A 49 -2.94 1.60 2.00
CA LEU A 49 -1.55 1.88 1.64
C LEU A 49 -1.44 2.53 0.27
N LYS A 50 -2.17 2.01 -0.73
CA LYS A 50 -2.24 2.62 -2.05
C LYS A 50 -2.76 4.06 -2.00
N ASP A 51 -3.78 4.31 -1.19
CA ASP A 51 -4.36 5.65 -0.99
C ASP A 51 -3.32 6.60 -0.35
N HIS A 52 -2.65 6.15 0.71
CA HIS A 52 -1.55 6.90 1.33
C HIS A 52 -0.39 7.20 0.37
N ILE A 53 0.03 6.22 -0.44
CA ILE A 53 1.05 6.43 -1.48
C ILE A 53 0.59 7.50 -2.47
N THR A 54 -0.69 7.47 -2.86
CA THR A 54 -1.28 8.45 -3.78
C THR A 54 -1.27 9.85 -3.18
N LEU A 55 -1.67 9.99 -1.91
CA LEU A 55 -1.64 11.27 -1.19
C LEU A 55 -0.22 11.82 -1.07
N LEU A 56 0.76 10.98 -0.71
CA LEU A 56 2.17 11.38 -0.64
C LEU A 56 2.73 11.75 -2.02
N ARG A 57 2.33 11.02 -3.07
CA ARG A 57 2.69 11.35 -4.46
C ARG A 57 2.09 12.67 -4.91
N MET A 58 0.83 12.97 -4.56
CA MET A 58 0.20 14.28 -4.81
C MET A 58 0.90 15.42 -4.07
N GLN A 59 1.40 15.17 -2.85
CA GLN A 59 2.22 16.17 -2.15
C GLN A 59 3.56 16.42 -2.83
N LEU A 60 4.09 15.41 -3.54
CA LEU A 60 5.36 15.50 -4.27
C LEU A 60 5.22 16.06 -5.69
N ILE A 61 4.09 15.81 -6.33
CA ILE A 61 3.79 16.16 -7.72
C ILE A 61 2.51 17.00 -7.68
N PRO A 62 2.58 18.33 -7.84
CA PRO A 62 1.42 19.22 -7.75
C PRO A 62 0.39 19.01 -8.87
N ASP A 63 0.61 18.08 -9.80
CA ASP A 63 -0.20 17.88 -10.99
C ASP A 63 -0.26 16.39 -11.34
N ILE A 64 -1.24 15.67 -10.79
CA ILE A 64 -1.69 14.39 -11.36
C ILE A 64 -3.22 14.48 -11.43
N PRO A 65 -3.81 14.62 -12.62
CA PRO A 65 -5.27 14.57 -12.79
C PRO A 65 -5.77 13.15 -12.50
N ALA A 66 -6.82 13.06 -11.69
CA ALA A 66 -7.61 11.85 -11.48
C ALA A 66 -8.43 11.49 -12.72
#